data_AF-A0A2N1QQA1-F1
#
_entry.id   AF-A0A2N1QQA1-F1
#
_cell.length_a   1.000
_cell.length_b   1.000
_cell.length_c   1.000
_cell.angle_alpha   90.00
_cell.angle_beta   90.00
_cell.angle_gamma   90.00
#
_symmetry.space_group_name_H-M   'P 1'
#
loop_
_entity.id
_entity.type
_entity.pdbx_description
1 polymer ?
#
loop_
_entity_poly.entity_id
_entity_poly.type
_entity_poly.pdbx_seq_one_letter_code
_entity_poly.pdbx_strand_id
1 'polypeptide(L)' 'MTELQPLVNKTVEFAYRGARLSFDLSHALFSSYAIDTGTRFLLKEIAHDEALARARSILDAGCGAGIIG' A
#
# COMPACT_ATOMS: atom_id res chain seq x y z
N MET A 1 -19.96 -2.37 14.23
CA MET A 1 -18.86 -1.97 13.34
C MET A 1 -18.10 -0.87 14.04
N THR A 2 -16.78 -0.97 14.18
CA THR A 2 -15.96 0.06 14.83
C THR A 2 -15.75 1.21 13.85
N GLU A 3 -16.00 2.45 14.26
CA GLU A 3 -15.69 3.62 13.45
C GLU A 3 -14.17 3.85 13.43
N LEU A 4 -13.55 3.67 12.27
CA LEU A 4 -12.09 3.81 12.09
C LEU A 4 -11.67 5.19 11.61
N GLN A 5 -12.62 6.03 11.16
CA GLN A 5 -12.36 7.38 10.67
C GLN A 5 -11.50 8.24 11.61
N PRO A 6 -11.67 8.20 12.96
CA PRO A 6 -10.82 8.99 13.86
C PRO A 6 -9.34 8.57 13.86
N LEU A 7 -9.04 7.37 13.39
CA LEU A 7 -7.68 6.83 13.31
C LEU A 7 -7.00 7.17 11.98
N VAL A 8 -7.76 7.65 10.99
CA VAL A 8 -7.24 8.07 9.69
C VAL A 8 -6.72 9.50 9.82
N ASN A 9 -5.42 9.68 9.65
CA ASN A 9 -4.83 11.01 9.67
C ASN A 9 -4.74 11.61 8.25
N LYS A 10 -4.67 10.79 7.21
CA LYS A 10 -4.53 11.25 5.83
C LYS A 10 -4.88 10.15 4.84
N THR A 11 -5.61 10.50 3.79
CA THR A 11 -5.78 9.65 2.62
C THR A 11 -4.79 10.08 1.53
N VAL A 12 -4.11 9.12 0.90
CA VAL A 12 -3.15 9.37 -0.18
C VAL A 12 -3.51 8.57 -1.42
N GLU A 13 -3.32 9.18 -2.59
CA GLU A 13 -3.54 8.51 -3.87
C GLU A 13 -2.21 8.02 -4.46
N PHE A 14 -2.28 6.90 -5.19
CA PHE A 14 -1.13 6.29 -5.84
C PHE A 14 -1.53 5.69 -7.18
N ALA A 15 -0.82 6.07 -8.25
CA ALA A 15 -1.01 5.48 -9.56
C ALA A 15 -0.14 4.22 -9.69
N TYR A 16 -0.76 3.08 -9.99
CA TYR A 16 -0.09 1.80 -10.15
C TYR A 16 -0.69 0.99 -11.30
N ARG A 17 0.14 0.63 -12.29
CA ARG A 17 -0.26 -0.17 -13.47
C ARG A 17 -1.54 0.35 -14.17
N GLY A 18 -1.67 1.68 -14.28
CA GLY A 18 -2.83 2.33 -14.91
C GLY A 18 -4.06 2.47 -14.00
N ALA A 19 -4.04 1.92 -12.79
CA ALA A 19 -5.09 2.12 -11.79
C ALA A 19 -4.69 3.23 -10.80
N ARG A 20 -5.69 3.91 -10.23
CA ARG A 20 -5.50 4.88 -9.13
C ARG A 20 -6.02 4.24 -7.85
N LEU A 21 -5.09 4.02 -6.92
CA LEU A 21 -5.35 3.43 -5.61
C LEU A 21 -5.44 4.55 -4.57
N SER A 22 -6.21 4.31 -3.50
CA SER A 22 -6.38 5.24 -2.39
C SER A 22 -6.10 4.51 -1.08
N PHE A 23 -5.25 5.09 -0.23
CA PHE A 23 -4.83 4.49 1.02
C PHE A 23 -5.05 5.44 2.18
N ASP A 24 -5.72 4.96 3.23
CA ASP A 24 -5.87 5.66 4.49
C ASP A 24 -4.66 5.37 5.39
N LEU A 25 -3.97 6.42 5.80
CA LEU A 25 -2.83 6.36 6.68
C LEU A 25 -3.26 6.69 8.11
N SER A 26 -2.58 6.08 9.09
CA SER A 26 -2.77 6.31 10.51
C SER A 26 -1.43 6.62 11.18
N HIS A 27 -1.42 7.55 12.16
CA HIS A 27 -0.24 7.82 12.99
C HIS A 27 0.25 6.59 13.78
N ALA A 28 -0.63 5.62 14.02
CA ALA A 28 -0.28 4.37 14.70
C ALA A 28 0.38 3.33 13.77
N LEU A 29 0.43 3.58 12.46
CA LEU A 29 1.00 2.68 11.46
C LEU A 29 2.26 3.26 10.82
N PHE A 30 3.07 2.37 10.26
CA PHE A 30 4.31 2.75 9.56
C PHE A 30 4.03 3.73 8.41
N SER A 31 4.91 4.72 8.23
CA SER A 31 4.84 5.74 7.18
C SER A 31 3.51 6.50 7.11
N SER A 32 3.12 7.11 8.23
CA SER A 32 1.79 7.72 8.42
C SER A 32 1.50 9.00 7.62
N TYR A 33 2.45 9.59 6.90
CA TYR A 33 2.25 10.85 6.17
C TYR A 33 2.20 10.70 4.63
N ALA A 34 2.88 9.69 4.09
CA ALA A 34 2.96 9.40 2.68
C ALA A 34 3.36 7.93 2.50
N ILE A 35 3.12 7.36 1.32
CA ILE A 35 3.68 6.05 0.97
C ILE A 35 5.20 6.15 1.02
N ASP A 36 5.83 5.24 1.78
CA ASP A 36 7.27 5.15 1.97
C ASP A 36 8.02 5.03 0.63
N THR A 37 9.25 5.57 0.61
CA THR A 37 10.08 5.57 -0.61
C THR A 37 10.48 4.17 -1.02
N GLY A 38 10.80 3.29 -0.05
CA GLY A 38 11.10 1.88 -0.30
C GLY A 38 9.88 1.13 -0.83
N THR A 39 8.69 1.34 -0.25
CA THR A 39 7.43 0.78 -0.78
C THR A 39 7.17 1.21 -2.23
N ARG A 40 7.37 2.49 -2.56
CA ARG A 40 7.21 2.99 -3.94
C ARG A 40 8.17 2.32 -4.91
N PHE A 41 9.43 2.17 -4.50
CA PHE A 41 10.45 1.50 -5.30
C PHE A 41 10.10 0.03 -5.53
N LEU A 42 9.75 -0.70 -4.46
CA LEU A 42 9.34 -2.09 -4.54
C LEU A 42 8.15 -2.28 -5.50
N LEU A 43 7.10 -1.48 -5.36
CA LEU A 43 5.94 -1.55 -6.25
C LEU A 43 6.36 -1.31 -7.71
N LYS A 44 7.26 -0.36 -7.98
CA LYS A 44 7.78 -0.13 -9.33
C LYS A 44 8.49 -1.38 -9.88
N GLU A 45 9.30 -2.07 -9.09
CA GLU A 45 9.96 -3.29 -9.53
C GLU A 45 8.94 -4.42 -9.80
N ILE A 46 7.98 -4.61 -8.89
CA ILE A 46 6.89 -5.60 -9.03
C ILE A 46 6.04 -5.33 -10.29
N ALA A 47 5.83 -4.06 -10.65
CA ALA A 47 5.03 -3.70 -11.82
C ALA A 47 5.56 -4.30 -13.13
N HIS A 48 6.87 -4.56 -13.20
CA HIS A 48 7.56 -5.10 -14.38
C HIS A 48 7.82 -6.61 -14.29
N ASP A 49 7.48 -7.26 -13.17
CA ASP A 49 7.70 -8.69 -12.97
C ASP A 49 6.46 -9.51 -13.38
N GLU A 50 6.58 -10.23 -14.50
CA GLU A 50 5.51 -11.09 -14.98
C GLU A 50 5.29 -12.36 -14.15
N ALA A 51 6.31 -12.85 -13.44
CA ALA A 51 6.17 -14.03 -12.59
C ALA A 51 5.29 -13.68 -11.38
N LEU A 52 5.49 -12.50 -10.78
CA LEU A 52 4.62 -12.00 -9.72
C LEU A 52 3.20 -11.73 -10.22
N ALA A 53 3.02 -11.24 -11.45
CA ALA A 53 1.69 -11.06 -12.04
C ALA A 53 0.91 -12.38 -12.22
N ARG A 54 1.59 -13.53 -12.26
CA ARG A 54 1.00 -14.87 -12.38
C ARG A 54 0.98 -15.64 -11.05
N ALA A 55 1.46 -15.04 -9.96
CA ALA A 55 1.46 -15.67 -8.66
C ALA A 55 0.03 -15.96 -8.19
N ARG A 56 -0.19 -17.17 -7.66
CA ARG A 56 -1.50 -17.59 -7.14
C ARG A 56 -1.69 -17.30 -5.65
N SER A 57 -0.59 -17.04 -4.96
CA SER A 57 -0.55 -16.76 -3.52
C SER A 57 0.59 -15.81 -3.25
N ILE A 58 0.30 -14.75 -2.48
CA ILE A 58 1.23 -13.72 -2.04
C ILE A 58 1.00 -13.51 -0.54
N LEU A 59 2.08 -13.33 0.22
CA LEU A 59 2.04 -12.99 1.64
C LEU A 59 2.65 -11.60 1.83
N ASP A 60 1.85 -10.64 2.29
CA ASP A 60 2.33 -9.32 2.75
C ASP A 60 2.58 -9.37 4.26
N ALA A 61 3.80 -9.75 4.64
CA ALA A 61 4.21 -9.89 6.03
C ALA A 61 4.61 -8.52 6.61
N GLY A 62 3.89 -8.07 7.63
CA GLY A 62 4.09 -6.71 8.17
C GLY A 62 3.44 -5.63 7.31
N CYS A 63 2.23 -5.92 6.79
CA CYS A 63 1.53 -5.11 5.79
C CYS A 63 1.24 -3.65 6.19
N GLY A 64 1.24 -3.31 7.49
CA GLY A 64 1.00 -1.95 7.95
C GLY A 64 -0.36 -1.42 7.48
N ALA A 65 -0.36 -0.37 6.66
CA ALA A 65 -1.57 0.18 6.04
C ALA A 65 -2.05 -0.60 4.78
N GLY A 66 -1.40 -1.73 4.44
CA GLY A 66 -1.79 -2.60 3.33
C GLY A 66 -1.46 -2.02 1.96
N ILE A 67 -0.32 -1.33 1.82
CA ILE A 67 0.02 -0.61 0.58
C ILE A 67 0.56 -1.57 -0.51
N ILE A 68 1.14 -2.70 -0.10
CA ILE A 68 1.78 -3.67 -1.01
C ILE A 68 0.81 -4.77 -1.45
N GLY A 69 0.05 -5.32 -0.49
CA GLY A 69 -0.88 -6.43 -0.70
C GLY A 69 -2.15 -6.13 -1.49
#